data_AF-A0A3P6EAJ9-F1
#
_entry.id   AF-A0A3P6EAJ9-F1
#
_cell.length_a   1.000
_cell.length_b   1.000
_cell.length_c   1.000
_cell.angle_alpha   90.00
_cell.angle_beta   90.00
_cell.angle_gamma   90.00
#
_symmetry.space_group_name_H-M   'P 1'
#
loop_
_entity.id
_entity.type
_entity.pdbx_description
1 polymer ?
#
loop_
_entity_poly.entity_id
_entity_poly.type
_entity_poly.pdbx_seq_one_letter_code
_entity_poly.pdbx_strand_id
1 'polypeptide(L)' 'MALSLNLLDEKREPTTLRNWSYHQDIAKSYTKRVRTRTFPQGDRVLRRVFENKKNKPARKLVPEWEGPYKVIEVRGA' A
#
# COMPACT_ATOMS: atom_id res chain seq x y z
N MET A 1 16.85 -32.36 -23.93
CA MET A 1 15.99 -31.18 -23.65
C MET A 1 15.83 -30.90 -22.15
N ALA A 2 15.81 -31.89 -21.26
CA ALA A 2 15.72 -31.64 -19.80
C ALA A 2 16.97 -30.96 -19.19
N LEU A 3 18.18 -31.32 -19.65
CA LEU A 3 19.43 -30.75 -19.13
C LEU A 3 19.58 -29.24 -19.35
N SER A 4 19.10 -28.74 -20.49
CA SER A 4 19.19 -27.32 -20.85
C SER A 4 18.25 -26.43 -20.03
N LEU A 5 17.12 -26.97 -19.55
CA LEU A 5 16.20 -26.26 -18.68
C LEU A 5 16.76 -26.14 -17.26
N ASN A 6 17.33 -27.22 -16.72
CA ASN A 6 17.95 -27.22 -15.39
C ASN A 6 19.08 -26.18 -15.28
N LEU A 7 19.93 -26.07 -16.30
CA LEU A 7 21.02 -25.07 -16.36
C LEU A 7 20.51 -23.62 -16.41
N LEU A 8 19.30 -23.39 -16.97
CA LEU A 8 18.67 -22.07 -16.97
C LEU A 8 18.04 -21.75 -15.62
N ASP A 9 17.41 -22.73 -14.97
CA ASP A 9 16.84 -22.57 -13.64
C ASP A 9 17.93 -22.33 -12.60
N GLU A 10 19.04 -23.07 -12.62
CA GLU A 10 20.21 -22.83 -11.76
C GLU A 10 20.76 -21.39 -11.88
N LYS A 11 20.71 -20.79 -13.07
CA LYS A 11 21.10 -19.38 -13.27
C LYS A 11 20.04 -18.38 -12.80
N ARG A 12 18.76 -18.77 -12.76
CA ARG A 12 17.64 -17.91 -12.35
C ARG A 12 17.42 -17.93 -10.85
N GLU A 13 17.58 -19.07 -10.19
CA GLU A 13 17.50 -19.22 -8.73
C GLU A 13 18.23 -18.11 -7.93
N PRO A 14 19.50 -17.76 -8.21
CA PRO A 14 20.17 -16.69 -7.47
C PRO A 14 19.54 -15.31 -7.73
N THR A 15 19.02 -15.06 -8.94
CA THR A 15 18.30 -13.82 -9.24
C THR A 15 16.95 -13.75 -8.54
N THR A 16 16.23 -14.88 -8.45
CA THR A 16 14.96 -15.00 -7.73
C THR A 16 15.16 -14.77 -6.23
N LEU A 17 16.19 -15.39 -5.63
CA LEU A 17 16.52 -15.21 -4.23
C LEU A 17 16.86 -13.75 -3.90
N ARG A 18 17.64 -13.10 -4.78
CA ARG A 18 17.99 -11.69 -4.64
C ARG A 18 16.77 -10.78 -4.73
N ASN A 19 15.87 -11.04 -5.68
CA ASN A 19 14.62 -10.30 -5.82
C ASN A 19 13.72 -10.48 -4.58
N TRP A 20 13.61 -11.71 -4.07
CA TRP A 20 12.84 -12.00 -2.87
C TRP A 20 13.38 -11.25 -1.65
N SER A 21 14.69 -11.31 -1.42
CA SER A 21 15.37 -10.59 -0.34
C SER A 21 15.15 -9.07 -0.47
N TYR A 22 15.30 -8.53 -1.68
CA TYR A 22 15.06 -7.11 -1.95
C TYR A 22 13.62 -6.68 -1.63
N HIS A 23 12.62 -7.44 -2.07
CA HIS A 23 11.22 -7.15 -1.75
C HIS A 23 10.93 -7.26 -0.25
N GLN A 24 11.53 -8.25 0.42
CA GLN A 24 11.35 -8.43 1.86
C GLN A 24 11.92 -7.26 2.66
N ASP A 25 13.11 -6.75 2.27
CA ASP A 25 13.73 -5.60 2.93
C ASP A 25 12.94 -4.32 2.71
N ILE A 26 12.40 -4.12 1.50
CA ILE A 26 11.47 -3.02 1.22
C ILE A 26 10.24 -3.13 2.13
N ALA A 27 9.61 -4.30 2.23
CA ALA A 27 8.44 -4.50 3.07
C ALA A 27 8.74 -4.22 4.55
N LYS A 28 9.86 -4.72 5.08
CA LYS A 28 10.31 -4.44 6.46
C LYS A 28 10.53 -2.95 6.68
N SER A 29 11.19 -2.27 5.74
CA SER A 29 11.48 -0.84 5.84
C SER A 29 10.21 0.01 5.80
N TYR A 30 9.23 -0.38 4.99
CA TYR A 30 7.93 0.26 4.89
C TYR A 30 7.14 0.07 6.18
N THR A 31 6.96 -1.18 6.63
CA THR A 31 6.24 -1.51 7.86
C THR A 31 6.84 -0.80 9.08
N LYS A 32 8.18 -0.69 9.19
CA LYS A 32 8.83 0.06 10.27
C LYS A 32 8.47 1.55 10.29
N ARG A 33 8.18 2.14 9.12
CA ARG A 33 7.79 3.56 8.99
C ARG A 33 6.29 3.78 9.13
N VAL A 34 5.48 2.75 8.91
CA VAL A 34 4.02 2.83 9.08
C VAL A 34 3.70 2.89 10.57
N ARG A 35 3.17 4.03 11.01
CA ARG A 35 2.57 4.15 12.34
C ARG A 35 1.10 3.77 12.24
N THR A 36 0.70 2.74 12.96
CA THR A 36 -0.71 2.42 13.16
C THR A 36 -1.41 3.63 13.79
N ARG A 37 -2.41 4.16 13.12
CA ARG A 37 -3.27 5.23 13.66
C ARG A 37 -4.61 4.62 14.00
N THR A 38 -4.99 4.72 15.27
CA THR A 38 -6.34 4.40 15.73
C THR A 38 -7.18 5.67 15.70
N PHE A 39 -8.46 5.54 15.37
CA PHE A 39 -9.41 6.64 15.34
C PHE A 39 -10.56 6.31 16.28
N PRO A 40 -10.53 6.76 17.55
CA PRO A 40 -11.62 6.54 18.48
C PRO A 40 -12.93 7.20 18.02
N GLN A 41 -14.04 6.69 18.51
CA GLN A 41 -15.34 7.31 18.32
C GLN A 41 -15.31 8.76 18.81
N GLY A 42 -15.80 9.69 17.99
CA GLY A 42 -15.83 11.11 18.29
C GLY A 42 -14.73 11.93 17.62
N ASP A 43 -13.67 11.30 17.12
CA ASP A 43 -12.59 12.00 16.43
C ASP A 43 -13.03 12.67 15.14
N ARG A 44 -12.40 13.81 14.83
CA ARG A 44 -12.57 14.53 13.56
C ARG A 44 -11.46 14.13 12.59
N VAL A 45 -11.83 13.48 11.50
CA VAL A 45 -10.90 12.94 10.49
C VAL A 45 -11.19 13.50 9.11
N LEU A 46 -10.13 13.66 8.31
CA LEU A 46 -10.25 13.97 6.88
C LEU A 46 -10.26 12.67 6.08
N ARG A 47 -11.09 12.59 5.04
CA ARG A 47 -11.15 11.41 4.16
C ARG A 47 -10.47 11.71 2.83
N ARG A 48 -9.60 10.81 2.35
CA ARG A 48 -9.02 10.94 1.02
C ARG A 48 -10.09 10.75 -0.05
N VAL A 49 -10.11 11.65 -1.05
CA VAL A 49 -11.01 11.59 -2.19
C VAL A 49 -10.49 10.53 -3.16
N PHE A 50 -11.21 9.41 -3.30
CA PHE A 50 -10.91 8.39 -4.30
C PHE A 50 -11.35 8.84 -5.69
N GLU A 51 -10.64 8.38 -6.72
CA GLU A 51 -10.90 8.71 -8.13
C GLU A 51 -12.36 8.49 -8.53
N ASN A 52 -12.97 7.42 -8.02
CA ASN A 52 -14.37 7.03 -8.27
C ASN A 52 -15.40 8.03 -7.72
N LYS A 53 -15.01 8.93 -6.81
CA LYS A 53 -15.85 9.99 -6.23
C LYS A 53 -15.55 11.37 -6.82
N LYS A 54 -14.64 11.47 -7.80
CA LYS A 54 -14.42 12.71 -8.54
C LYS A 54 -15.64 12.97 -9.42
N ASN A 55 -16.65 13.66 -8.88
CA ASN A 55 -17.88 14.00 -9.60
C ASN A 55 -17.67 14.93 -10.82
N LYS A 56 -16.41 15.31 -11.12
CA LYS A 56 -15.97 16.11 -12.27
C LYS A 56 -14.55 15.65 -12.65
N PRO A 57 -14.09 15.83 -13.91
CA PRO A 57 -12.68 15.64 -14.23
C PRO A 57 -11.88 16.53 -13.27
N ALA A 58 -11.13 15.90 -12.35
CA ALA A 58 -10.46 16.63 -11.29
C ALA A 58 -9.50 17.63 -11.92
N ARG A 59 -9.89 18.91 -11.90
CA ARG A 59 -8.98 20.00 -12.22
C ARG A 59 -7.85 19.91 -11.19
N LYS A 60 -6.60 20.07 -11.64
CA LYS A 60 -5.33 19.82 -10.94
C LYS A 60 -5.16 20.49 -9.54
N LEU A 61 -6.16 21.24 -9.07
CA LEU A 61 -6.17 22.08 -7.87
C LEU A 61 -7.33 21.77 -6.90
N VAL A 62 -8.07 20.67 -7.08
CA VAL A 62 -9.07 20.25 -6.09
C VAL A 62 -8.37 19.59 -4.89
N PRO A 63 -8.77 19.88 -3.64
CA PRO A 63 -8.22 19.20 -2.46
C PRO A 63 -8.36 17.69 -2.57
N GLU A 64 -7.28 16.96 -2.24
CA GLU A 64 -7.29 15.49 -2.22
C GLU A 64 -8.00 14.91 -0.97
N TRP A 65 -8.38 15.78 -0.03
CA TRP A 65 -9.03 15.44 1.22
C TRP A 65 -10.38 16.15 1.32
N GLU A 66 -11.41 15.41 1.72
CA GLU A 66 -12.76 15.90 1.92
C GLU A 66 -13.10 15.94 3.40
N GLY A 67 -13.68 17.07 3.82
CA GLY A 67 -14.50 17.25 5.03
C GLY A 67 -13.82 16.97 6.37
N PRO A 68 -14.25 17.60 7.46
CA PRO A 68 -14.08 17.04 8.80
C PRO A 68 -15.23 16.07 9.09
N TYR A 69 -14.96 14.77 9.04
CA TYR A 69 -15.91 13.72 9.41
C TYR A 69 -15.76 13.36 10.89
N LYS A 70 -16.87 13.07 11.57
CA LYS A 70 -16.85 12.52 12.92
C LYS A 70 -16.92 11.00 12.86
N VAL A 71 -16.02 10.31 13.56
CA VAL A 71 -16.09 8.85 13.71
C VAL A 71 -17.29 8.49 14.59
N ILE A 72 -18.26 7.76 14.05
CA ILE A 72 -19.48 7.37 14.78
C ILE A 72 -19.33 5.99 15.42
N GLU A 73 -18.56 5.09 14.80
CA GLU A 73 -18.35 3.73 15.27
C GLU A 73 -17.00 3.22 14.76
N VAL A 74 -16.30 2.41 15.56
CA VAL A 74 -15.06 1.72 15.17
C VAL A 74 -15.34 0.22 15.16
N ARG A 75 -15.05 -0.45 14.05
CA ARG A 75 -15.25 -1.92 13.92
C ARG A 75 -13.91 -2.62 13.68
N GLY A 76 -13.73 -3.79 14.30
CA GLY A 76 -12.58 -4.67 14.08
C GLY A 76 -11.28 -4.21 14.76
N ALA A 77 -11.38 -3.79 16.04
CA ALA A 77 -10.21 -3.59 16.90
C ALA A 77 -9.62 -4.93 17.35
#